data_AF-A0A1G9KF05-F1
#
_entry.id   AF-A0A1G9KF05-F1
#
_cell.length_a   1.000
_cell.length_b   1.000
_cell.length_c   1.000
_cell.angle_alpha   90.00
_cell.angle_beta   90.00
_cell.angle_gamma   90.00
#
_symmetry.space_group_name_H-M   'P 1'
#
loop_
_entity.id
_entity.type
_entity.pdbx_description
1 polymer ?
#
loop_
_entity_poly.entity_id
_entity_poly.type
_entity_poly.pdbx_seq_one_letter_code
_entity_poly.pdbx_strand_id
1 'polypeptide(L)'
;MKLSPAMKGTGLLAGILIFLFALLMLTHITPYFPYRPGVFFLSTKPEDTLARTDFLVYFFVHITSGWVVFMTGLFQFIPSLFRRFPVWHRRAGYVYTFVILVLAAPSGLGLAWYANGGFVAKTGFAFLAIVWWLVTFQALRAIRRHQLNEHAEMMWRSYALTLAALSLRVETILLPYYFSAKPVETYQTVAWLCWTGNLFIAECLIRAGWARKLLSAFRR
;
A
#
# COMPACT_ATOMS: atom_id res chain seq x y z
N MET A 1 -19.61 -17.19 -14.04
CA MET A 1 -19.36 -16.38 -15.26
C MET A 1 -17.84 -16.31 -15.47
N LYS A 2 -17.31 -16.77 -16.61
CA LYS A 2 -15.86 -16.71 -16.91
C LYS A 2 -15.48 -15.23 -17.15
N LEU A 3 -14.37 -14.75 -16.58
CA LEU A 3 -13.81 -13.43 -16.91
C LEU A 3 -13.54 -13.35 -18.42
N SER A 4 -13.88 -12.23 -19.06
CA SER A 4 -13.59 -12.03 -20.49
C SER A 4 -12.06 -12.05 -20.72
N PRO A 5 -11.58 -12.45 -21.90
CA PRO A 5 -10.15 -12.45 -22.22
C PRO A 5 -9.47 -11.10 -21.97
N ALA A 6 -10.15 -10.00 -22.31
CA ALA A 6 -9.67 -8.64 -22.06
C ALA A 6 -9.48 -8.35 -20.57
N MET A 7 -10.42 -8.74 -19.70
CA MET A 7 -10.29 -8.57 -18.24
C MET A 7 -9.17 -9.43 -17.64
N LYS A 8 -8.84 -10.57 -18.26
CA LYS A 8 -7.69 -11.39 -17.85
C LYS A 8 -6.37 -10.74 -18.24
N GLY A 9 -6.30 -10.17 -19.45
CA GLY A 9 -5.12 -9.46 -19.95
C GLY A 9 -4.79 -8.22 -19.12
N THR A 10 -5.79 -7.40 -18.80
CA THR A 10 -5.61 -6.19 -17.98
C THR A 10 -5.20 -6.52 -16.54
N GLY A 11 -5.82 -7.54 -15.93
CA GLY A 11 -5.45 -7.99 -14.58
C GLY A 11 -4.03 -8.55 -14.50
N LEU A 12 -3.59 -9.29 -15.52
CA LEU A 12 -2.21 -9.80 -15.61
C LEU A 12 -1.20 -8.64 -15.76
N LEU A 13 -1.48 -7.70 -16.67
CA LEU A 13 -0.61 -6.54 -16.87
C LEU A 13 -0.49 -5.70 -15.59
N ALA A 14 -1.61 -5.42 -14.91
CA ALA A 14 -1.59 -4.71 -13.64
C ALA A 14 -0.76 -5.44 -12.59
N GLY A 15 -0.91 -6.77 -12.48
CA GLY A 15 -0.10 -7.58 -11.57
C GLY A 15 1.40 -7.53 -11.89
N ILE A 16 1.77 -7.58 -13.17
CA ILE A 16 3.17 -7.44 -13.62
C ILE A 16 3.71 -6.07 -13.27
N LEU A 17 2.97 -4.99 -13.55
CA LEU A 17 3.41 -3.63 -13.25
C LEU A 17 3.62 -3.41 -11.75
N ILE A 18 2.72 -3.92 -10.91
CA ILE A 18 2.87 -3.88 -9.45
C ILE A 18 4.11 -4.69 -9.02
N PHE A 19 4.32 -5.87 -9.61
CA PHE A 19 5.51 -6.68 -9.31
C PHE A 19 6.81 -5.97 -9.69
N LEU A 20 6.88 -5.43 -10.91
CA LEU A 20 8.04 -4.67 -11.39
C LEU A 20 8.30 -3.43 -10.53
N PHE A 21 7.24 -2.73 -10.12
CA PHE A 21 7.37 -1.62 -9.20
C PHE A 21 7.95 -2.06 -7.84
N ALA A 22 7.55 -3.20 -7.30
CA ALA A 22 8.11 -3.70 -6.05
C ALA A 22 9.59 -4.09 -6.17
N LEU A 23 10.03 -4.59 -7.33
CA LEU A 23 11.44 -4.82 -7.62
C LEU A 23 12.20 -3.49 -7.73
N LEU A 24 11.62 -2.50 -8.40
CA LEU A 24 12.17 -1.14 -8.42
C LEU A 24 12.27 -0.57 -6.99
N MET A 25 11.32 -0.85 -6.11
CA MET A 25 11.42 -0.39 -4.72
C MET A 25 12.61 -0.98 -3.97
N LEU A 26 13.05 -2.20 -4.29
CA LEU A 26 14.27 -2.74 -3.70
C LEU A 26 15.49 -1.89 -4.04
N THR A 27 15.62 -1.40 -5.28
CA THR A 27 16.78 -0.57 -5.68
C THR A 27 16.80 0.78 -4.97
N HIS A 28 15.63 1.29 -4.56
CA HIS A 28 15.51 2.51 -3.77
C HIS A 28 15.64 2.28 -2.26
N ILE A 29 15.37 1.07 -1.77
CA ILE A 29 15.45 0.73 -0.34
C ILE A 29 16.86 0.27 0.05
N THR A 30 17.54 -0.50 -0.81
CA THR A 30 18.87 -1.05 -0.51
C THR A 30 19.92 0.00 -0.09
N PRO A 31 19.92 1.24 -0.62
CA PRO A 31 20.92 2.25 -0.27
C PRO A 31 20.76 2.83 1.15
N TYR A 32 19.68 2.51 1.88
CA TYR A 32 19.51 2.93 3.28
C TYR A 32 20.19 1.99 4.29
N PHE A 33 20.43 0.71 3.94
CA PHE A 33 21.02 -0.27 4.87
C PHE A 33 22.51 -0.08 5.21
N PRO A 34 23.33 0.63 4.42
CA PRO A 34 24.64 1.08 4.89
C PRO A 34 24.57 2.10 6.04
N TYR A 35 23.36 2.48 6.51
CA TYR A 35 23.10 3.46 7.56
C TYR A 35 23.82 4.80 7.33
N ARG A 36 23.97 5.20 6.05
CA ARG A 36 24.56 6.49 5.68
C ARG A 36 23.46 7.56 5.65
N PRO A 37 23.53 8.59 6.51
CA PRO A 37 22.67 9.76 6.40
C PRO A 37 22.86 10.44 5.02
N GLY A 38 21.84 11.12 4.51
CA GLY A 38 21.97 11.96 3.31
C GLY A 38 21.77 11.25 1.96
N VAL A 39 21.14 10.07 1.94
CA VAL A 39 20.78 9.37 0.70
C VAL A 39 19.28 9.55 0.41
N PHE A 40 18.92 9.89 -0.84
CA PHE A 40 17.54 10.04 -1.34
C PHE A 40 16.59 10.79 -0.39
N PHE A 41 15.60 10.11 0.20
CA PHE A 41 14.60 10.77 1.04
C PHE A 41 15.22 11.33 2.33
N LEU A 42 16.23 10.67 2.89
CA LEU A 42 16.90 11.14 4.10
C LEU A 42 17.67 12.45 3.87
N SER A 43 18.10 12.75 2.63
CA SER A 43 18.74 14.03 2.32
C SER A 43 17.77 15.21 2.34
N THR A 44 16.46 14.96 2.37
CA THR A 44 15.42 16.01 2.46
C THR A 44 15.06 16.36 3.90
N LYS A 45 15.66 15.69 4.89
CA LYS A 45 15.34 15.86 6.31
C LYS A 45 16.37 16.75 7.01
N PRO A 46 15.93 17.64 7.93
CA PRO A 46 16.85 18.36 8.80
C PRO A 46 17.70 17.41 9.64
N GLU A 47 18.94 17.80 9.95
CA GLU A 47 19.87 17.00 10.76
C GLU A 47 19.28 16.61 12.12
N ASP A 48 18.58 17.54 12.79
CA ASP A 48 17.89 17.27 14.06
C ASP A 48 16.86 16.14 13.97
N THR A 49 16.24 15.94 12.80
CA THR A 49 15.30 14.84 12.58
C THR A 49 16.05 13.53 12.35
N LEU A 50 17.15 13.57 11.59
CA LEU A 50 18.00 12.41 11.34
C LEU A 50 18.68 11.90 12.61
N ALA A 51 18.93 12.78 13.58
CA ALA A 51 19.49 12.42 14.88
C ALA A 51 18.49 11.69 15.80
N ARG A 52 17.18 11.72 15.52
CA ARG A 52 16.19 11.08 16.39
C ARG A 52 16.05 9.59 16.13
N THR A 53 16.22 8.79 17.18
CA THR A 53 16.10 7.33 17.11
C THR A 53 14.71 6.87 16.73
N ASP A 54 13.66 7.53 17.21
CA ASP A 54 12.27 7.17 16.91
C ASP A 54 11.96 7.38 15.42
N PHE A 55 12.37 8.50 14.82
CA PHE A 55 12.24 8.73 13.37
C PHE A 55 12.93 7.61 12.56
N LEU A 56 14.18 7.26 12.90
CA LEU A 56 14.91 6.22 12.20
C LEU A 56 14.24 4.85 12.35
N VAL A 57 13.79 4.49 13.56
CA VAL A 57 13.05 3.25 13.79
C VAL A 57 11.78 3.21 12.94
N TYR A 58 10.98 4.28 12.96
CA TYR A 58 9.78 4.34 12.14
C TYR A 58 10.10 4.23 10.65
N PHE A 59 11.15 4.91 10.20
CA PHE A 59 11.61 4.87 8.80
C PHE A 59 11.98 3.45 8.36
N PHE A 60 12.94 2.82 9.04
CA PHE A 60 13.42 1.50 8.67
C PHE A 60 12.34 0.43 8.81
N VAL A 61 11.53 0.47 9.87
CA VAL A 61 10.40 -0.46 10.03
C VAL A 61 9.39 -0.25 8.90
N HIS A 62 9.03 0.98 8.57
CA HIS A 62 8.04 1.27 7.53
C HIS A 62 8.50 0.83 6.14
N ILE A 63 9.72 1.17 5.71
CA ILE A 63 10.17 0.84 4.34
C ILE A 63 10.33 -0.67 4.15
N THR A 64 10.80 -1.39 5.17
CA THR A 64 11.02 -2.84 5.11
C THR A 64 9.69 -3.60 5.18
N SER A 65 8.85 -3.28 6.17
CA SER A 65 7.52 -3.88 6.30
C SER A 65 6.62 -3.51 5.11
N GLY A 66 6.72 -2.29 4.60
CA GLY A 66 6.04 -1.77 3.41
C GLY A 66 6.30 -2.64 2.18
N TRP A 67 7.56 -3.01 1.93
CA TRP A 67 7.90 -3.91 0.83
C TRP A 67 7.29 -5.31 1.01
N VAL A 68 7.34 -5.86 2.22
CA VAL A 68 6.77 -7.17 2.54
C VAL A 68 5.25 -7.19 2.30
N VAL A 69 4.52 -6.17 2.74
CA VAL A 69 3.05 -6.09 2.57
C VAL A 69 2.66 -5.85 1.12
N PHE A 70 3.46 -5.09 0.38
CA PHE A 70 3.25 -4.87 -1.05
C PHE A 70 3.34 -6.20 -1.82
N MET A 71 4.35 -7.02 -1.51
CA MET A 71 4.53 -8.33 -2.14
C MET A 71 3.50 -9.37 -1.71
N THR A 72 3.31 -9.53 -0.40
CA THR A 72 2.35 -10.52 0.11
C THR A 72 0.92 -10.19 -0.29
N GLY A 73 0.58 -8.91 -0.41
CA GLY A 73 -0.72 -8.42 -0.88
C GLY A 73 -0.97 -8.74 -2.35
N LEU A 74 0.00 -8.49 -3.24
CA LEU A 74 -0.13 -8.77 -4.68
C LEU A 74 -0.55 -10.23 -4.92
N PHE A 75 0.07 -11.17 -4.22
CA PHE A 75 -0.22 -12.60 -4.36
C PHE A 75 -1.64 -12.98 -3.92
N GLN A 76 -2.31 -12.19 -3.07
CA GLN A 76 -3.68 -12.46 -2.64
C GLN A 76 -4.71 -12.30 -3.77
N PHE A 77 -4.40 -11.51 -4.80
CA PHE A 77 -5.34 -11.17 -5.88
C PHE A 77 -5.13 -11.99 -7.17
N ILE A 78 -4.22 -12.98 -7.16
CA ILE A 78 -3.91 -13.83 -8.33
C ILE A 78 -4.68 -15.16 -8.26
N PRO A 79 -5.75 -15.36 -9.05
CA PRO A 79 -6.64 -16.52 -8.91
C PRO A 79 -6.03 -17.88 -9.20
N SER A 80 -4.98 -17.93 -10.02
CA SER A 80 -4.25 -19.17 -10.29
C SER A 80 -3.41 -19.62 -9.10
N LEU A 81 -2.83 -18.67 -8.35
CA LEU A 81 -1.85 -18.97 -7.30
C LEU A 81 -2.52 -19.51 -6.04
N PHE A 82 -3.59 -18.88 -5.57
CA PHE A 82 -4.27 -19.34 -4.36
C PHE A 82 -5.07 -20.64 -4.54
N ARG A 83 -5.57 -20.92 -5.75
CA ARG A 83 -6.24 -22.21 -6.05
C ARG A 83 -5.25 -23.37 -6.04
N ARG A 84 -4.07 -23.16 -6.63
CA ARG A 84 -3.00 -24.17 -6.64
C ARG A 84 -2.36 -24.35 -5.26
N PHE A 85 -2.30 -23.27 -4.47
CA PHE A 85 -1.58 -23.24 -3.19
C PHE A 85 -2.38 -22.56 -2.06
N PRO A 86 -3.47 -23.17 -1.57
CA PRO A 86 -4.36 -22.56 -0.58
C PRO A 86 -3.70 -22.34 0.78
N VAL A 87 -2.74 -23.20 1.17
CA VAL A 87 -1.96 -23.02 2.41
C VAL A 87 -1.09 -21.76 2.32
N TRP A 88 -0.45 -21.54 1.17
CA TRP A 88 0.38 -20.35 0.94
C TRP A 88 -0.45 -19.08 0.90
N HIS A 89 -1.63 -19.10 0.28
CA HIS A 89 -2.57 -17.98 0.32
C HIS A 89 -2.89 -17.57 1.77
N ARG A 90 -3.27 -18.53 2.62
CA ARG A 90 -3.58 -18.25 4.04
C ARG A 90 -2.37 -17.71 4.79
N ARG A 91 -1.20 -18.35 4.67
CA ARG A 91 0.03 -17.89 5.35
C ARG A 91 0.41 -16.48 4.90
N ALA A 92 0.40 -16.21 3.60
CA ALA A 92 0.70 -14.90 3.06
C ALA A 92 -0.35 -13.85 3.48
N GLY A 93 -1.63 -14.20 3.57
CA GLY A 93 -2.67 -13.31 4.08
C GLY A 93 -2.50 -12.97 5.57
N TYR A 94 -2.08 -13.94 6.38
CA TYR A 94 -1.72 -13.69 7.79
C TYR A 94 -0.47 -12.83 7.92
N VAL A 95 0.58 -13.09 7.13
CA VAL A 95 1.78 -12.24 7.10
C VAL A 95 1.40 -10.82 6.69
N TYR A 96 0.65 -10.65 5.61
CA TYR A 96 0.17 -9.36 5.13
C TYR A 96 -0.57 -8.59 6.24
N THR A 97 -1.60 -9.19 6.84
CA THR A 97 -2.41 -8.54 7.87
C THR A 97 -1.62 -8.24 9.13
N PHE A 98 -0.81 -9.18 9.63
CA PHE A 98 0.00 -8.99 10.83
C PHE A 98 1.03 -7.88 10.64
N VAL A 99 1.77 -7.90 9.53
CA VAL A 99 2.81 -6.91 9.25
C VAL A 99 2.20 -5.51 9.12
N ILE A 100 1.03 -5.35 8.51
CA ILE A 100 0.33 -4.06 8.47
C ILE A 100 -0.03 -3.59 9.88
N LEU A 101 -0.71 -4.45 10.65
CA LEU A 101 -1.30 -4.05 11.94
C LEU A 101 -0.25 -3.77 13.02
N VAL A 102 0.90 -4.46 12.98
CA VAL A 102 1.92 -4.39 14.03
C VAL A 102 3.09 -3.51 13.63
N LEU A 103 3.47 -3.50 12.35
CA LEU A 103 4.69 -2.84 11.89
C LEU A 103 4.38 -1.66 10.97
N ALA A 104 3.79 -1.92 9.79
CA ALA A 104 3.79 -0.96 8.70
C ALA A 104 2.88 0.26 8.94
N ALA A 105 1.66 0.05 9.44
CA ALA A 105 0.74 1.15 9.72
C ALA A 105 1.15 1.92 10.99
N PRO A 106 1.53 1.28 12.12
CA PRO A 106 2.04 2.01 13.29
C PRO A 106 3.30 2.84 13.00
N SER A 107 4.27 2.28 12.29
CA SER A 107 5.48 3.03 11.91
C SER A 107 5.17 4.13 10.88
N GLY A 108 4.23 3.89 9.96
CA GLY A 108 3.73 4.90 9.03
C GLY A 108 3.07 6.08 9.74
N LEU A 109 2.30 5.81 10.80
CA LEU A 109 1.71 6.85 11.65
C LEU A 109 2.78 7.66 12.39
N GLY A 110 3.81 7.00 12.92
CA GLY A 110 4.98 7.67 13.51
C GLY A 110 5.71 8.57 12.50
N LEU A 111 5.94 8.07 11.29
CA LEU A 111 6.55 8.85 10.20
C LEU A 111 5.72 10.05 9.75
N ALA A 112 4.38 9.95 9.83
CA ALA A 112 3.50 11.05 9.45
C ALA A 112 3.81 12.33 10.23
N TRP A 113 4.26 12.23 11.48
CA TRP A 113 4.65 13.38 12.30
C TRP A 113 5.86 14.15 11.75
N TYR A 114 6.70 13.46 10.99
CA TYR A 114 7.92 13.96 10.38
C TYR A 114 7.74 14.35 8.92
N ALA A 115 6.52 14.40 8.36
CA ALA A 115 6.29 14.76 6.96
C ALA A 115 6.69 16.22 6.63
N ASN A 116 7.24 16.45 5.44
CA ASN A 116 7.84 17.74 5.03
C ASN A 116 6.81 18.84 4.68
N GLY A 117 5.56 18.49 4.34
CA GLY A 117 4.54 19.43 3.83
C GLY A 117 3.69 20.13 4.88
N GLY A 118 4.20 20.27 6.10
CA GLY A 118 3.46 20.88 7.21
C GLY A 118 2.20 20.11 7.60
N PHE A 119 1.25 20.79 8.24
CA PHE A 119 0.05 20.17 8.83
C PHE A 119 -0.79 19.36 7.83
N VAL A 120 -0.92 19.84 6.59
CA VAL A 120 -1.70 19.17 5.55
C VAL A 120 -1.13 17.79 5.20
N ALA A 121 0.19 17.70 5.00
CA ALA A 121 0.82 16.43 4.69
C ALA A 121 0.86 15.48 5.90
N LYS A 122 1.15 16.02 7.10
CA LYS A 122 1.17 15.23 8.34
C LYS A 122 -0.18 14.58 8.60
N THR A 123 -1.27 15.33 8.46
CA THR A 123 -2.63 14.80 8.63
C THR A 123 -2.99 13.81 7.53
N GLY A 124 -2.69 14.09 6.26
CA GLY A 124 -2.95 13.17 5.15
C GLY A 124 -2.32 11.79 5.35
N PHE A 125 -1.04 11.74 5.74
CA PHE A 125 -0.37 10.47 6.02
C PHE A 125 -0.83 9.81 7.32
N ALA A 126 -1.18 10.59 8.36
CA ALA A 126 -1.71 10.04 9.60
C ALA A 126 -3.07 9.37 9.37
N PHE A 127 -3.98 10.02 8.63
CA PHE A 127 -5.26 9.45 8.25
C PHE A 127 -5.10 8.21 7.38
N LEU A 128 -4.19 8.23 6.41
CA LEU A 128 -3.84 7.04 5.63
C LEU A 128 -3.45 5.87 6.55
N ALA A 129 -2.53 6.08 7.49
CA ALA A 129 -2.07 5.03 8.39
C ALA A 129 -3.22 4.47 9.27
N ILE A 130 -4.07 5.36 9.81
CA ILE A 130 -5.21 4.98 10.65
C ILE A 130 -6.26 4.20 9.85
N VAL A 131 -6.67 4.72 8.69
CA VAL A 131 -7.67 4.07 7.83
C VAL A 131 -7.15 2.72 7.34
N TRP A 132 -5.87 2.66 6.94
CA TRP A 132 -5.23 1.43 6.50
C TRP A 132 -5.20 0.36 7.60
N TRP A 133 -4.88 0.76 8.84
CA TRP A 133 -4.96 -0.13 10.00
C TRP A 133 -6.39 -0.61 10.24
N LEU A 134 -7.38 0.30 10.31
CA LEU A 134 -8.78 -0.01 10.62
C LEU A 134 -9.41 -0.93 9.58
N VAL A 135 -9.18 -0.69 8.29
CA VAL A 135 -9.71 -1.51 7.20
C VAL A 135 -9.06 -2.90 7.23
N THR A 136 -7.75 -2.98 7.46
CA THR A 136 -7.04 -4.27 7.55
C THR A 136 -7.50 -5.07 8.76
N PHE A 137 -7.73 -4.41 9.90
CA PHE A 137 -8.29 -5.03 11.09
C PHE A 137 -9.71 -5.56 10.86
N GLN A 138 -10.55 -4.79 10.16
CA GLN A 138 -11.89 -5.23 9.77
C GLN A 138 -11.82 -6.45 8.83
N ALA A 139 -10.89 -6.48 7.88
CA ALA A 139 -10.68 -7.66 7.03
C ALA A 139 -10.33 -8.91 7.87
N LEU A 140 -9.46 -8.77 8.87
CA LEU A 140 -9.08 -9.86 9.78
C LEU A 140 -10.25 -10.29 10.69
N ARG A 141 -11.06 -9.34 11.16
CA ARG A 141 -12.26 -9.63 11.95
C ARG A 141 -13.31 -10.38 11.13
N ALA A 142 -13.56 -9.94 9.90
CA ALA A 142 -14.54 -10.56 9.00
C ALA A 142 -14.17 -12.01 8.66
N ILE A 143 -12.88 -12.30 8.38
CA ILE A 143 -12.46 -13.68 8.09
C ILE A 143 -12.58 -14.60 9.32
N ARG A 144 -12.29 -14.11 10.52
CA ARG A 144 -12.50 -14.86 11.77
C ARG A 144 -13.97 -15.16 12.07
N ARG A 145 -14.88 -14.32 11.56
CA ARG A 145 -16.34 -14.53 11.63
C ARG A 145 -16.89 -15.30 10.44
N HIS A 146 -16.03 -15.84 9.58
CA HIS A 146 -16.41 -16.53 8.34
C HIS A 146 -17.24 -15.67 7.36
N GLN A 147 -17.18 -14.33 7.47
CA GLN A 147 -17.86 -13.38 6.62
C GLN A 147 -17.02 -13.11 5.35
N LEU A 148 -17.02 -14.06 4.42
CA LEU A 148 -16.13 -14.04 3.24
C LEU A 148 -16.33 -12.82 2.34
N ASN A 149 -17.58 -12.41 2.11
CA ASN A 149 -17.88 -11.24 1.27
C ASN A 149 -17.29 -9.97 1.86
N GLU A 150 -17.55 -9.71 3.15
CA GLU A 150 -17.02 -8.57 3.87
C GLU A 150 -15.48 -8.60 3.93
N HIS A 151 -14.90 -9.78 4.21
CA HIS A 151 -13.45 -9.96 4.18
C HIS A 151 -12.85 -9.56 2.83
N ALA A 152 -13.42 -10.03 1.71
CA ALA A 152 -12.89 -9.68 0.40
C ALA A 152 -13.00 -8.18 0.14
N GLU A 153 -14.15 -7.56 0.40
CA GLU A 153 -14.31 -6.12 0.17
C GLU A 153 -13.34 -5.29 1.04
N MET A 154 -13.10 -5.69 2.29
CA MET A 154 -12.10 -5.05 3.16
C MET A 154 -10.67 -5.30 2.69
N MET A 155 -10.36 -6.48 2.14
CA MET A 155 -9.04 -6.74 1.54
C MET A 155 -8.80 -5.89 0.29
N TRP A 156 -9.82 -5.66 -0.54
CA TRP A 156 -9.73 -4.75 -1.68
C TRP A 156 -9.38 -3.33 -1.24
N ARG A 157 -10.08 -2.81 -0.21
CA ARG A 157 -9.78 -1.50 0.38
C ARG A 157 -8.38 -1.45 1.00
N SER A 158 -8.00 -2.46 1.78
CA SER A 158 -6.68 -2.54 2.42
C SER A 158 -5.54 -2.55 1.39
N TYR A 159 -5.72 -3.29 0.30
CA TYR A 159 -4.69 -3.36 -0.73
C TYR A 159 -4.63 -2.08 -1.58
N ALA A 160 -5.77 -1.42 -1.83
CA ALA A 160 -5.79 -0.11 -2.47
C ALA A 160 -5.02 0.95 -1.64
N LEU A 161 -5.16 0.92 -0.32
CA LEU A 161 -4.38 1.76 0.59
C LEU A 161 -2.89 1.39 0.58
N THR A 162 -2.55 0.10 0.46
CA THR A 162 -1.15 -0.35 0.30
C THR A 162 -0.53 0.18 -1.00
N LEU A 163 -1.32 0.26 -2.08
CA LEU A 163 -0.90 0.84 -3.35
C LEU A 163 -0.71 2.36 -3.30
N ALA A 164 -1.05 3.04 -2.20
CA ALA A 164 -0.77 4.47 -2.06
C ALA A 164 0.72 4.79 -2.21
N ALA A 165 1.61 3.87 -1.82
CA ALA A 165 3.06 4.01 -2.05
C ALA A 165 3.42 4.08 -3.54
N LEU A 166 2.69 3.35 -4.40
CA LEU A 166 2.83 3.40 -5.86
C LEU A 166 2.25 4.70 -6.40
N SER A 167 0.99 5.00 -6.05
CA SER A 167 0.30 6.21 -6.51
C SER A 167 1.05 7.47 -6.13
N LEU A 168 1.58 7.55 -4.90
CA LEU A 168 2.38 8.68 -4.43
C LEU A 168 3.59 8.96 -5.33
N ARG A 169 4.30 7.92 -5.78
CA ARG A 169 5.48 8.08 -6.63
C ARG A 169 5.11 8.49 -8.04
N VAL A 170 4.04 7.91 -8.58
CA VAL A 170 3.52 8.28 -9.90
C VAL A 170 3.06 9.74 -9.88
N GLU A 171 2.21 10.10 -8.93
CA GLU A 171 1.65 11.46 -8.81
C GLU A 171 2.72 12.52 -8.57
N THR A 172 3.78 12.21 -7.79
CA THR A 172 4.92 13.12 -7.57
C THR A 172 5.65 13.47 -8.88
N ILE A 173 5.58 12.62 -9.90
CA ILE A 173 6.14 12.88 -11.23
C ILE A 173 5.11 13.58 -12.13
N LEU A 174 3.87 13.09 -12.14
CA LEU A 174 2.84 13.58 -13.07
C LEU A 174 2.36 15.01 -12.73
N LEU A 175 2.20 15.33 -11.44
CA LEU A 175 1.66 16.64 -11.05
C LEU A 175 2.55 17.81 -11.48
N PRO A 176 3.87 17.82 -11.19
CA PRO A 176 4.76 18.86 -11.72
C PRO A 176 4.81 18.87 -13.24
N TYR A 177 4.81 17.71 -13.88
CA TYR A 177 4.95 17.61 -15.34
C TYR A 177 3.74 18.19 -16.10
N TYR A 178 2.51 17.85 -15.69
CA TYR A 178 1.30 18.29 -16.40
C TYR A 178 0.72 19.61 -15.89
N PHE A 179 0.91 19.94 -14.61
CA PHE A 179 0.27 21.09 -13.98
C PHE A 179 1.25 22.15 -13.51
N SER A 180 2.56 21.96 -13.74
CA SER A 180 3.61 22.87 -13.24
C SER A 180 3.52 23.10 -11.72
N ALA A 181 3.03 22.09 -10.99
CA ALA A 181 2.80 22.17 -9.56
C ALA A 181 4.13 22.36 -8.80
N LYS A 182 4.13 23.24 -7.80
CA LYS A 182 5.33 23.50 -6.99
C LYS A 182 5.59 22.33 -6.02
N PRO A 183 6.84 22.09 -5.59
CA PRO A 183 7.19 20.94 -4.75
C PRO A 183 6.33 20.79 -3.48
N VAL A 184 6.05 21.88 -2.76
CA VAL A 184 5.24 21.85 -1.54
C VAL A 184 3.78 21.50 -1.86
N GLU A 185 3.20 22.14 -2.88
CA GLU A 185 1.82 21.90 -3.32
C GLU A 185 1.64 20.46 -3.83
N THR A 186 2.62 19.96 -4.61
CA THR A 186 2.68 18.55 -5.02
C THR A 186 2.68 17.63 -3.80
N TYR A 187 3.60 17.83 -2.85
CA TYR A 187 3.71 16.94 -1.69
C TYR A 187 2.45 16.95 -0.81
N GLN A 188 1.83 18.11 -0.61
CA GLN A 188 0.58 18.24 0.14
C GLN A 188 -0.60 17.57 -0.58
N THR A 189 -0.69 17.73 -1.90
CA THR A 189 -1.74 17.11 -2.73
C THR A 189 -1.61 15.59 -2.71
N VAL A 190 -0.40 15.09 -2.98
CA VAL A 190 -0.13 13.66 -3.05
C VAL A 190 -0.32 12.97 -1.70
N ALA A 191 -0.04 13.65 -0.58
CA ALA A 191 -0.29 13.11 0.76
C ALA A 191 -1.76 12.70 1.01
N TRP A 192 -2.70 13.24 0.21
CA TRP A 192 -4.11 12.88 0.24
C TRP A 192 -4.54 12.06 -0.98
N LEU A 193 -4.18 12.52 -2.18
CA LEU A 193 -4.68 11.94 -3.43
C LEU A 193 -4.27 10.47 -3.59
N CYS A 194 -3.03 10.13 -3.20
CA CYS A 194 -2.47 8.79 -3.41
C CYS A 194 -3.29 7.66 -2.77
N TRP A 195 -4.02 7.93 -1.69
CA TRP A 195 -4.80 6.92 -0.99
C TRP A 195 -6.31 7.14 -1.10
N THR A 196 -6.77 8.39 -1.13
CA THR A 196 -8.19 8.71 -1.35
C THR A 196 -8.63 8.34 -2.76
N GLY A 197 -7.81 8.64 -3.77
CA GLY A 197 -8.03 8.22 -5.16
C GLY A 197 -8.04 6.70 -5.31
N ASN A 198 -7.10 6.02 -4.65
CA ASN A 198 -7.05 4.56 -4.65
C ASN A 198 -8.30 3.95 -4.00
N LEU A 199 -8.73 4.48 -2.85
CA LEU A 199 -9.96 4.03 -2.18
C LEU A 199 -11.19 4.27 -3.06
N PHE A 200 -11.29 5.43 -3.71
CA PHE A 200 -12.38 5.72 -4.63
C PHE A 200 -12.46 4.69 -5.76
N ILE A 201 -11.32 4.37 -6.40
CA ILE A 201 -11.25 3.31 -7.41
C ILE A 201 -11.65 1.96 -6.82
N ALA A 202 -11.17 1.61 -5.62
CA ALA A 202 -11.52 0.37 -4.95
C ALA A 202 -13.03 0.26 -4.68
N GLU A 203 -13.68 1.32 -4.21
CA GLU A 203 -15.13 1.37 -4.00
C GLU A 203 -15.91 1.17 -5.30
N CYS A 204 -15.48 1.83 -6.39
CA CYS A 204 -16.07 1.64 -7.70
C CYS A 204 -15.99 0.17 -8.15
N LEU A 205 -14.85 -0.49 -7.95
CA LEU A 205 -14.65 -1.90 -8.29
C LEU A 205 -15.47 -2.84 -7.39
N ILE A 206 -15.56 -2.55 -6.10
CA ILE A 206 -16.38 -3.30 -5.14
C ILE A 206 -17.86 -3.19 -5.52
N ARG A 207 -18.37 -1.98 -5.79
CA ARG A 207 -19.76 -1.74 -6.22
C ARG A 207 -20.07 -2.40 -7.56
N ALA A 208 -19.13 -2.42 -8.49
CA ALA A 208 -19.21 -3.17 -9.75
C ALA A 208 -19.08 -4.71 -9.57
N GLY A 209 -18.97 -5.21 -8.33
CA GLY A 209 -19.03 -6.63 -7.99
C GLY A 209 -17.72 -7.40 -8.20
N TRP A 210 -16.58 -6.71 -8.39
CA TRP A 210 -15.29 -7.37 -8.63
C TRP A 210 -14.82 -8.21 -7.44
N ALA A 211 -15.05 -7.74 -6.20
CA ALA A 211 -14.72 -8.50 -5.00
C ALA A 211 -15.49 -9.84 -4.95
N ARG A 212 -16.79 -9.83 -5.24
CA ARG A 212 -17.63 -11.04 -5.32
C ARG A 212 -17.20 -11.95 -6.47
N LYS A 213 -16.83 -11.39 -7.63
CA LYS A 213 -16.29 -12.17 -8.76
C LYS A 213 -15.00 -12.90 -8.37
N LEU A 214 -14.07 -12.23 -7.69
CA LEU A 214 -12.83 -12.84 -7.21
C LEU A 214 -13.11 -13.97 -6.21
N LEU A 215 -13.99 -13.74 -5.24
CA LEU A 215 -14.45 -14.79 -4.31
C LEU A 215 -15.09 -15.99 -5.01
N SER A 216 -15.90 -15.75 -6.04
CA SER A 216 -16.50 -16.86 -6.80
C SER A 216 -15.46 -17.74 -7.50
N ALA A 217 -14.27 -17.18 -7.79
CA ALA A 217 -13.14 -17.94 -8.31
C ALA A 217 -12.42 -18.77 -7.24
N PHE A 218 -12.65 -18.52 -5.94
CA PHE A 218 -12.18 -19.41 -4.85
C PHE A 218 -13.03 -20.66 -4.68
N ARG A 219 -14.32 -20.59 -5.02
CA ARG A 219 -15.28 -21.69 -4.83
C ARG A 219 -15.32 -22.68 -6.01
N ARG A 220 -14.54 -22.45 -7.05
CA ARG A 220 -14.45 -23.25 -8.28
C ARG A 220 -13.08 -23.87 -8.42
#